data_AF-A0A3L7ZTG4-F1
#
_entry.id   AF-A0A3L7ZTG4-F1
#
_cell.length_a   1.000
_cell.length_b   1.000
_cell.length_c   1.000
_cell.angle_alpha   90.00
_cell.angle_beta   90.00
_cell.angle_gamma   90.00
#
_symmetry.space_group_name_H-M   'P 1'
#
loop_
_entity.id
_entity.type
_entity.pdbx_description
1 polymer ?
#
loop_
_entity_poly.entity_id
_entity_poly.type
_entity_poly.pdbx_seq_one_letter_code
_entity_poly.pdbx_strand_id
1 'polypeptide(L)' 'MAIPIELRKKMRKQFPYGSFSKIAKDLGVSRQYICQYMSGRRNSTKIENAIIQEFESIRKEELRKINLVNGLIEGI' A
#
# COMPACT_ATOMS: atom_id res chain seq x y z
N MET A 1 9.35 -11.40 9.75
CA MET A 1 8.24 -11.51 10.71
C MET A 1 6.98 -11.18 9.93
N ALA A 2 6.02 -12.11 9.80
CA ALA A 2 4.91 -11.90 8.88
C ALA A 2 3.88 -10.90 9.43
N ILE A 3 3.47 -9.91 8.63
CA ILE A 3 2.38 -8.98 8.98
C ILE A 3 1.13 -9.82 9.33
N PRO A 4 0.51 -9.61 10.51
CA PRO A 4 -0.70 -10.33 10.89
C PRO A 4 -1.83 -10.15 9.87
N ILE A 5 -2.62 -11.20 9.65
CA ILE A 5 -3.69 -11.20 8.63
C ILE A 5 -4.70 -10.07 8.84
N GLU A 6 -5.02 -9.73 10.09
CA GLU A 6 -5.92 -8.63 10.41
C GLU A 6 -5.36 -7.29 9.93
N LEU A 7 -4.06 -7.08 10.10
CA LEU A 7 -3.38 -5.87 9.64
C LEU A 7 -3.33 -5.82 8.11
N ARG A 8 -3.09 -6.95 7.41
CA ARG A 8 -3.18 -7.02 5.94
C ARG A 8 -4.57 -6.64 5.43
N LYS A 9 -5.62 -7.12 6.09
CA LYS A 9 -7.01 -6.77 5.77
C LYS A 9 -7.28 -5.28 5.97
N LYS A 10 -6.75 -4.67 7.03
CA LYS A 10 -6.83 -3.22 7.26
C LYS A 10 -6.10 -2.43 6.19
N MET A 11 -4.84 -2.78 5.90
CA MET A 11 -4.04 -2.14 4.85
C MET A 11 -4.73 -2.21 3.49
N ARG A 12 -5.33 -3.36 3.14
CA ARG A 12 -6.07 -3.53 1.88
C ARG A 12 -7.13 -2.45 1.65
N LYS A 13 -7.80 -1.99 2.71
CA LYS A 13 -8.85 -0.96 2.61
C LYS A 13 -8.29 0.45 2.41
N GLN A 14 -7.03 0.67 2.76
CA GLN A 14 -6.37 1.98 2.67
C GLN A 14 -5.58 2.14 1.37
N PHE A 15 -5.29 1.04 0.65
CA PHE A 15 -4.63 1.13 -0.64
C PHE A 15 -5.52 1.83 -1.68
N PRO A 16 -5.01 2.85 -2.39
CA PRO A 16 -5.73 3.44 -3.50
C PRO A 16 -5.88 2.45 -4.64
N TYR A 17 -6.83 2.75 -5.53
CA TYR A 17 -7.09 1.96 -6.72
C TYR A 17 -5.81 1.81 -7.56
N GLY A 18 -5.54 0.59 -8.03
CA GLY A 18 -4.37 0.30 -8.86
C GLY A 18 -3.09 -0.08 -8.11
N SER A 19 -3.00 0.14 -6.79
CA SER A 19 -1.78 -0.17 -6.00
C SER A 19 -1.31 -1.62 -6.16
N PHE A 20 -2.23 -2.58 -6.10
CA PHE A 20 -1.86 -4.00 -6.26
C PHE A 20 -1.41 -4.34 -7.68
N SER A 21 -1.90 -3.63 -8.69
CA SER A 21 -1.44 -3.79 -10.07
C SER A 21 -0.02 -3.25 -10.23
N LYS A 22 0.27 -2.11 -9.60
CA LYS A 22 1.61 -1.51 -9.56
C LYS A 22 2.61 -2.44 -8.88
N ILE A 23 2.32 -2.87 -7.65
CA ILE A 23 3.17 -3.81 -6.90
C ILE A 23 3.38 -5.12 -7.69
N ALA A 24 2.33 -5.66 -8.31
CA ALA A 24 2.43 -6.87 -9.10
C ALA A 24 3.38 -6.69 -10.30
N LYS A 25 3.28 -5.56 -11.01
CA LYS A 25 4.18 -5.20 -12.11
C LYS A 25 5.63 -5.09 -11.64
N ASP A 26 5.87 -4.38 -10.53
CA ASP A 26 7.21 -4.15 -10.00
C ASP A 26 7.90 -5.44 -9.55
N LEU A 27 7.12 -6.42 -9.06
CA LEU A 27 7.64 -7.71 -8.63
C LEU A 27 7.69 -8.78 -9.73
N GLY A 28 7.12 -8.51 -10.91
CA GLY A 28 6.99 -9.47 -11.99
C GLY A 28 6.03 -10.64 -11.67
N VAL A 29 4.96 -10.38 -10.92
CA VAL A 29 3.98 -11.39 -10.50
C VAL A 29 2.56 -11.00 -10.93
N SER A 30 1.61 -11.93 -10.85
CA SER A 30 0.21 -11.60 -11.12
C SER A 30 -0.41 -10.79 -9.98
N ARG A 31 -1.38 -9.93 -10.29
CA ARG A 31 -2.18 -9.22 -9.28
C ARG A 31 -2.86 -10.19 -8.30
N GLN A 32 -3.26 -11.37 -8.78
CA GLN A 32 -3.86 -12.42 -7.95
C GLN A 32 -2.90 -12.90 -6.85
N TYR A 33 -1.59 -12.96 -7.15
CA TYR A 33 -0.55 -13.31 -6.17
C TYR A 33 -0.52 -12.33 -4.99
N ILE A 34 -0.65 -11.03 -5.27
CA ILE A 34 -0.74 -9.98 -4.24
C ILE A 34 -2.04 -10.13 -3.44
N CYS A 35 -3.17 -10.35 -4.12
CA CYS A 35 -4.46 -10.57 -3.46
C CYS A 35 -4.44 -11.79 -2.51
N GLN A 36 -3.79 -12.89 -2.91
CA GLN A 36 -3.63 -14.09 -2.08
C GLN A 36 -2.80 -13.81 -0.82
N TYR A 37 -1.74 -13.02 -0.94
CA TYR A 37 -0.97 -12.55 0.22
C TYR A 37 -1.83 -11.72 1.18
N MET A 38 -2.59 -10.74 0.65
CA MET A 38 -3.47 -9.89 1.45
C MET A 38 -4.61 -10.65 2.12
N SER A 39 -5.09 -11.74 1.50
CA SER A 39 -6.10 -12.62 2.09
C SER A 39 -5.54 -13.69 3.02
N GLY A 40 -4.21 -13.74 3.23
CA GLY A 40 -3.57 -14.72 4.11
C GLY A 40 -3.49 -16.14 3.53
N ARG A 41 -3.80 -16.31 2.24
CA ARG A 41 -3.69 -17.60 1.54
C ARG A 41 -2.26 -17.95 1.18
N ARG A 42 -1.35 -16.96 1.25
CA ARG A 42 0.08 -17.12 1.00
C ARG A 42 0.88 -16.18 1.89
N ASN A 43 2.09 -16.61 2.22
CA ASN A 43 3.12 -15.75 2.81
C ASN A 43 4.27 -15.60 1.80
N SER A 44 4.80 -14.38 1.70
CA SER A 44 5.96 -14.07 0.87
C SER A 44 6.60 -12.80 1.40
N THR A 45 7.84 -12.90 1.88
CA THR A 45 8.61 -11.74 2.36
C THR A 45 8.84 -10.72 1.26
N LYS A 46 9.01 -11.17 0.01
CA LYS A 46 9.14 -10.28 -1.15
C LYS A 46 7.89 -9.42 -1.35
N ILE A 47 6.70 -10.03 -1.26
CA ILE A 47 5.43 -9.30 -1.38
C ILE A 47 5.22 -8.40 -0.14
N GLU A 48 5.53 -8.90 1.05
CA GLU A 48 5.43 -8.15 2.30
C GLU A 48 6.24 -6.84 2.25
N ASN A 49 7.51 -6.93 1.86
CA ASN A 49 8.37 -5.75 1.74
C ASN A 49 7.83 -4.74 0.72
N ALA A 50 7.36 -5.21 -0.44
CA ALA A 50 6.79 -4.33 -1.45
C ALA A 50 5.49 -3.66 -1.00
N ILE A 51 4.65 -4.39 -0.26
CA ILE A 51 3.42 -3.85 0.34
C ILE A 51 3.76 -2.76 1.37
N ILE A 52 4.77 -2.96 2.21
CA ILE A 52 5.23 -1.96 3.18
C ILE A 52 5.74 -0.71 2.46
N GLN A 53 6.61 -0.87 1.47
CA GLN A 53 7.18 0.24 0.71
C GLN A 53 6.12 1.07 -0.02
N GLU A 54 5.15 0.42 -0.66
CA GLU A 54 4.06 1.14 -1.33
C GLU A 54 3.19 1.88 -0.31
N PHE A 55 2.90 1.26 0.82
CA PHE A 55 2.11 1.87 1.88
C PHE A 55 2.79 3.12 2.48
N GLU A 56 4.10 3.06 2.72
CA GLU A 56 4.87 4.24 3.14
C GLU A 56 4.85 5.36 2.09
N SER A 57 4.94 4.99 0.82
CA SER A 57 4.90 5.96 -0.29
C SER A 57 3.55 6.67 -0.36
N ILE A 58 2.45 5.94 -0.19
CA ILE A 58 1.10 6.50 -0.12
C ILE A 58 0.97 7.46 1.05
N ARG A 59 1.41 7.07 2.25
CA ARG A 59 1.34 7.95 3.44
C ARG A 59 2.14 9.24 3.25
N LYS A 60 3.31 9.17 2.61
CA LYS A 60 4.11 10.35 2.28
C LYS A 60 3.38 11.27 1.31
N GLU A 61 2.70 10.71 0.32
CA GLU A 61 1.92 11.48 -0.65
C GLU A 61 0.69 12.14 -0.01
N GLU A 62 -0.04 11.42 0.85
CA GLU A 62 -1.16 11.98 1.61
C GLU A 62 -0.72 13.14 2.50
N LEU A 63 0.41 13.00 3.21
CA LEU A 63 0.96 14.07 4.04
C LEU A 63 1.33 15.30 3.19
N ARG A 64 1.92 15.10 2.01
CA ARG A 64 2.21 16.19 1.07
C ARG A 64 0.95 16.91 0.62
N LYS A 65 -0.12 16.17 0.32
CA LYS A 65 -1.42 16.75 -0.06
C LYS A 65 -2.01 17.58 1.06
N ILE A 66 -1.96 17.09 2.30
CA ILE A 66 -2.44 17.81 3.48
C ILE A 66 -1.66 19.12 3.67
N ASN A 67 -0.33 19.08 3.62
CA ASN A 67 0.50 20.27 3.77
C ASN A 67 0.24 21.30 2.67
N LEU A 68 0.01 20.85 1.44
CA LEU A 68 -0.30 21.74 0.32
C LEU A 68 -1.66 22.42 0.51
N VAL A 69 -2.68 21.69 1.01
CA VAL A 69 -3.98 22.28 1.35
C VAL A 69 -3.87 23.29 2.50
N ASN A 70 -3.12 22.97 3.55
CA ASN A 70 -2.94 23.89 4.68
C ASN A 70 -2.23 25.19 4.27
N GLY A 71 -1.19 25.11 3.44
CA GLY A 71 -0.50 26.29 2.92
C GLY A 71 -1.38 27.16 2.00
N LEU A 72 -2.40 26.57 1.35
CA LEU A 72 -3.40 27.33 0.59
C LEU A 72 -4.41 28.04 1.51
N ILE A 73 -4.78 27.43 2.64
CA ILE A 73 -5.72 28.02 3.61
C ILE A 73 -5.09 29.21 4.34
N GLU A 74 -3.80 29.11 4.70
CA GLU A 74 -3.07 30.18 5.39
C GLU A 74 -2.69 31.36 4.47
N GLY A 75 -2.79 31.18 3.15
CA GLY A 75 -2.52 32.21 2.15
C GLY A 75 -3.75 32.99 1.68
N ILE A 76 -4.94 32.72 2.24
CA ILE A 76 -6.21 33.44 2.01
C ILE A 76 -6.51 34.29 3.24
#